data_AF-A0AAD8C4Q9-F1
#
_entry.id   AF-A0AAD8C4Q9-F1
#
_cell.length_a   1.000
_cell.length_b   1.000
_cell.length_c   1.000
_cell.angle_alpha   90.00
_cell.angle_beta   90.00
_cell.angle_gamma   90.00
#
_symmetry.space_group_name_H-M   'P 1'
#
loop_
_entity.id
_entity.type
_entity.pdbx_description
1 polymer ?
#
loop_
_entity_poly.entity_id
_entity_poly.type
_entity_poly.pdbx_seq_one_letter_code
_entity_poly.pdbx_strand_id
1 'polypeptide(L)'
;MSTAAKAPVTIGPESWKNRSLRGMKLGLTVISNSDRNCDIGRSTDALPLIRDMLATLSNDEIRKYMREVRVIVAKLRESLIETNEEIKALTRGKEALERALEHTRKDIQLNKDSKFVRLTRPPIEKDHDGADDLLNAEYSHLVNCKKTLEIQLKSVQQHLQCLESVRKQTFANLQERSRVLDILCQSLSAVLRPERDNLILKPNRSQVEGRLSMVDPSKMGSDKIDPFGPYTPQVDTVLGDATDARNQSAYLRQELRNTIDRVDKLKQAAHKSVNDGLTRKVAETVTLKQHLNLGLGENRHAVHRAQRWYDSTEKAFGYTLGPVKYSDLKTSEHFDRPLVRLYQRHPGTQLPEAQEIIKSGDGLLQSLTATSRNIGMLKVVEKRLQDDKRSKSAAADIDSSVIRMRRSKHDHRWCLGTAF
;
A
#
# COMPACT_ATOMS: atom_id res chain seq x y z
N MET A 1 125.49 -21.81 18.48
CA MET A 1 125.05 -20.76 19.44
C MET A 1 123.75 -21.25 20.06
N SER A 2 123.81 -21.97 21.21
CA SER A 2 123.64 -21.40 22.56
C SER A 2 122.48 -20.40 22.57
N THR A 3 121.30 -20.76 23.06
CA THR A 3 121.07 -20.85 24.51
C THR A 3 120.21 -22.06 24.88
N ALA A 4 120.84 -23.09 25.47
CA ALA A 4 120.13 -24.10 26.24
C ALA A 4 119.64 -23.44 27.54
N ALA A 5 118.33 -23.19 27.64
CA ALA A 5 117.71 -22.78 28.89
C ALA A 5 117.93 -23.89 29.93
N LYS A 6 118.83 -23.64 30.87
CA LYS A 6 119.09 -24.51 32.03
C LYS A 6 117.78 -24.76 32.76
N ALA A 7 117.36 -26.01 32.85
CA ALA A 7 116.32 -26.41 33.77
C ALA A 7 116.78 -26.06 35.21
N PRO A 8 115.94 -25.42 36.03
CA PRO A 8 116.37 -24.92 37.33
C PRO A 8 116.77 -26.08 38.25
N VAL A 9 117.95 -25.93 38.86
CA VAL A 9 118.49 -26.87 39.87
C VAL A 9 117.50 -26.96 41.02
N THR A 10 116.89 -28.14 41.18
CA THR A 10 115.87 -28.39 42.20
C THR A 10 116.55 -28.97 43.45
N ILE A 11 116.52 -28.24 44.56
CA ILE A 11 117.23 -28.59 45.82
C ILE A 11 116.37 -29.50 46.73
N GLY A 12 115.05 -29.64 46.50
CA GLY A 12 114.14 -30.48 47.29
C GLY A 12 113.81 -31.85 46.66
N PRO A 13 113.31 -32.84 47.43
CA PRO A 13 113.03 -34.19 46.94
C PRO A 13 112.04 -34.20 45.77
N GLU A 14 112.36 -34.96 44.73
CA GLU A 14 111.65 -34.96 43.44
C GLU A 14 110.18 -35.39 43.56
N SER A 15 109.87 -36.22 44.56
CA SER A 15 108.51 -36.62 44.94
C SER A 15 107.63 -35.42 45.35
N TRP A 16 108.19 -34.42 46.03
CA TRP A 16 107.49 -33.19 46.40
C TRP A 16 107.22 -32.29 45.18
N LYS A 17 108.23 -32.05 44.33
CA LYS A 17 108.06 -31.28 43.09
C LYS A 17 107.02 -31.92 42.16
N ASN A 18 107.07 -33.24 41.98
CA ASN A 18 106.11 -33.97 41.15
C ASN A 18 104.70 -34.01 41.76
N ARG A 19 104.56 -33.95 43.09
CA ARG A 19 103.27 -33.80 43.76
C ARG A 19 102.71 -32.39 43.56
N SER A 20 103.54 -31.35 43.70
CA SER A 20 103.17 -29.96 43.48
C SER A 20 102.82 -29.66 42.02
N LEU A 21 103.58 -30.20 41.06
CA LEU A 21 103.29 -30.08 39.62
C LEU A 21 102.02 -30.84 39.21
N ARG A 22 101.77 -32.02 39.80
CA ARG A 22 100.49 -32.73 39.63
C ARG A 22 99.33 -31.93 40.23
N GLY A 23 99.51 -31.33 41.41
CA GLY A 23 98.54 -30.43 42.02
C GLY A 23 98.27 -29.20 41.16
N MET A 24 99.30 -28.57 40.59
CA MET A 24 99.15 -27.44 39.65
C MET A 24 98.44 -27.83 38.35
N LYS A 25 98.80 -28.97 37.74
CA LYS A 25 98.09 -29.48 36.55
C LYS A 25 96.62 -29.76 36.86
N LEU A 26 96.34 -30.40 38.00
CA LEU A 26 94.97 -30.64 38.43
C LEU A 26 94.22 -29.32 38.64
N GLY A 27 94.86 -28.33 39.27
CA GLY A 27 94.32 -26.97 39.44
C GLY A 27 94.01 -26.28 38.12
N LEU A 28 94.91 -26.34 37.13
CA LEU A 28 94.68 -25.79 35.79
C LEU A 28 93.52 -26.48 35.06
N THR A 29 93.40 -27.81 35.18
CA THR A 29 92.26 -28.55 34.62
C THR A 29 90.94 -28.18 35.31
N VAL A 30 90.95 -27.98 36.64
CA VAL A 30 89.76 -27.54 37.40
C VAL A 30 89.35 -26.12 37.00
N ILE A 31 90.31 -25.20 36.84
CA ILE A 31 90.04 -23.83 36.36
C ILE A 31 89.44 -23.88 34.95
N SER A 32 90.05 -24.62 34.02
CA SER A 32 89.53 -24.75 32.65
C SER A 32 88.13 -25.37 32.60
N ASN A 33 87.83 -26.36 33.46
CA ASN A 33 86.48 -26.92 33.59
C ASN A 33 85.51 -25.94 34.24
N SER A 34 85.96 -25.14 35.20
CA SER A 34 85.15 -24.08 35.83
C SER A 34 84.79 -22.99 34.83
N ASP A 35 85.76 -22.50 34.05
CA ASP A 35 85.54 -21.49 33.02
C ASP A 35 84.57 -22.02 31.96
N ARG A 36 84.75 -23.26 31.51
CA ARG A 36 83.83 -23.93 30.58
C ARG A 36 82.42 -24.05 31.16
N ASN A 37 82.28 -24.39 32.45
CA ASN A 37 80.97 -24.45 33.12
C ASN A 37 80.35 -23.06 33.29
N CYS A 38 81.16 -22.01 33.54
CA CYS A 38 80.69 -20.63 33.58
C CYS A 38 80.22 -20.14 32.21
N ASP A 39 80.90 -20.51 31.13
CA ASP A 39 80.49 -20.17 29.76
C ASP A 39 79.21 -20.91 29.35
N ILE A 40 79.06 -22.19 29.75
CA ILE A 40 77.82 -22.94 29.58
C ILE A 40 76.70 -22.24 30.35
N GLY A 41 76.91 -21.92 31.63
CA GLY A 41 75.96 -21.17 32.46
C GLY A 41 75.55 -19.84 31.83
N ARG A 42 76.49 -19.04 31.33
CA ARG A 42 76.17 -17.78 30.61
C ARG A 42 75.29 -17.99 29.37
N SER A 43 75.40 -19.13 28.70
CA SER A 43 74.61 -19.46 27.50
C SER A 43 73.24 -20.09 27.81
N THR A 44 73.10 -20.76 28.95
CA THR A 44 71.90 -21.52 29.31
C THR A 44 71.06 -20.86 30.39
N ASP A 45 71.67 -20.04 31.25
CA ASP A 45 70.99 -19.41 32.37
C ASP A 45 70.05 -18.31 31.86
N ALA A 46 68.80 -18.39 32.30
CA ALA A 46 67.82 -17.37 31.97
C ALA A 46 68.24 -16.02 32.58
N LEU A 47 68.13 -14.95 31.78
CA LEU A 47 68.42 -13.59 32.23
C LEU A 47 67.57 -13.24 33.47
N PRO A 48 68.11 -12.54 34.48
CA PRO A 48 67.39 -12.18 35.70
C PRO A 48 66.06 -11.41 35.47
N LEU A 49 65.91 -10.78 34.31
CA LEU A 49 64.76 -9.97 33.89
C LEU A 49 63.79 -10.72 32.96
N ILE A 50 63.98 -12.02 32.72
CA ILE A 50 63.17 -12.77 31.72
C ILE A 50 61.67 -12.74 32.04
N ARG A 51 61.31 -12.71 33.34
CA ARG A 51 59.91 -12.63 33.78
C ARG A 51 59.27 -11.31 33.39
N ASP A 52 59.99 -10.19 33.54
CA ASP A 52 59.51 -8.86 33.16
C ASP A 52 59.47 -8.69 31.65
N MET A 53 60.44 -9.25 30.93
CA MET A 53 60.45 -9.26 29.45
C MET A 53 59.28 -10.08 28.88
N LEU A 54 59.00 -11.26 29.43
CA LEU A 54 57.86 -12.08 29.01
C LEU A 54 56.51 -11.42 29.36
N ALA A 55 56.44 -10.76 30.53
CA ALA A 55 55.25 -10.00 30.93
C ALA A 55 55.01 -8.80 30.02
N THR A 56 56.06 -8.08 29.61
CA THR A 56 55.94 -6.95 28.65
C THR A 56 55.48 -7.43 27.28
N LEU A 57 56.10 -8.47 26.73
CA LEU A 57 55.67 -9.07 25.45
C LEU A 57 54.21 -9.55 25.49
N SER A 58 53.80 -10.21 26.57
CA SER A 58 52.42 -10.67 26.74
C SER A 58 51.44 -9.49 26.84
N ASN A 59 51.82 -8.44 27.57
CA ASN A 59 51.02 -7.22 27.67
C ASN A 59 50.90 -6.49 26.32
N ASP A 60 51.92 -6.50 25.47
CA ASP A 60 51.86 -5.94 24.13
C ASP A 60 50.87 -6.69 23.24
N GLU A 61 50.86 -8.03 23.29
CA GLU A 61 49.88 -8.80 22.52
C GLU A 61 48.45 -8.68 23.02
N ILE A 62 48.26 -8.59 24.34
CA ILE A 62 46.94 -8.25 24.92
C ILE A 62 46.49 -6.88 24.41
N ARG A 63 47.37 -5.87 24.40
CA ARG A 63 47.06 -4.53 23.89
C ARG A 63 46.70 -4.56 22.40
N LYS A 64 47.45 -5.30 21.58
CA LYS A 64 47.20 -5.44 20.14
C LYS A 64 45.84 -6.09 19.89
N TYR A 65 45.55 -7.22 20.55
CA TYR A 65 44.25 -7.90 20.45
C TYR A 65 43.09 -6.97 20.83
N MET A 66 43.21 -6.23 21.95
CA MET A 66 42.19 -5.29 22.38
C MET A 66 41.99 -4.11 21.41
N ARG A 67 43.06 -3.63 20.75
CA ARG A 67 42.97 -2.61 19.70
C ARG A 67 42.11 -3.12 18.53
N GLU A 68 42.36 -4.33 18.07
CA GLU A 68 41.63 -4.96 16.96
C GLU A 68 40.17 -5.25 17.33
N VAL A 69 39.90 -5.80 18.53
CA VAL A 69 38.53 -6.00 19.03
C VAL A 69 37.76 -4.68 19.11
N ARG A 70 38.41 -3.58 19.46
CA ARG A 70 37.76 -2.26 19.54
C ARG A 70 37.25 -1.77 18.19
N VAL A 71 37.97 -2.04 17.10
CA VAL A 71 37.52 -1.73 15.73
C VAL A 71 36.27 -2.56 15.39
N ILE A 72 36.25 -3.84 15.77
CA ILE A 72 35.14 -4.74 15.50
C ILE A 72 33.89 -4.35 16.28
N VAL A 73 34.05 -4.00 17.56
CA VAL A 73 32.96 -3.45 18.39
C VAL A 73 32.40 -2.16 17.77
N ALA A 74 33.24 -1.30 17.21
CA ALA A 74 32.75 -0.12 16.48
C ALA A 74 31.91 -0.50 15.25
N LYS A 75 32.38 -1.44 14.41
CA LYS A 75 31.63 -1.95 13.25
C LYS A 75 30.28 -2.58 13.64
N LEU A 76 30.26 -3.41 14.68
CA LEU A 76 29.02 -4.02 15.19
C LEU A 76 28.04 -2.98 15.74
N ARG A 77 28.54 -1.92 16.40
CA ARG A 77 27.70 -0.79 16.86
C ARG A 77 27.10 -0.04 15.69
N GLU A 78 27.89 0.27 14.67
CA GLU A 78 27.42 0.95 13.45
C GLU A 78 26.34 0.11 12.75
N SER A 79 26.63 -1.16 12.47
CA SER A 79 25.66 -2.09 11.86
C SER A 79 24.36 -2.22 12.67
N LEU A 80 24.45 -2.24 14.00
CA LEU A 80 23.28 -2.25 14.88
C LEU A 80 22.45 -0.95 14.77
N ILE A 81 23.10 0.22 14.70
CA ILE A 81 22.42 1.50 14.52
C ILE A 81 21.69 1.53 13.17
N GLU A 82 22.37 1.17 12.09
CA GLU A 82 21.81 1.15 10.74
C GLU A 82 20.62 0.17 10.64
N THR A 83 20.73 -1.02 11.27
CA THR A 83 19.63 -2.00 11.33
C THR A 83 18.44 -1.43 12.10
N ASN A 84 18.66 -0.71 13.21
CA ASN A 84 17.58 -0.06 13.95
C ASN A 84 16.89 1.05 13.14
N GLU A 85 17.64 1.83 12.37
CA GLU A 85 17.08 2.85 11.48
C GLU A 85 16.22 2.22 10.40
N GLU A 86 16.67 1.11 9.82
CA GLU A 86 15.93 0.40 8.79
C GLU A 86 14.64 -0.24 9.36
N ILE A 87 14.68 -0.81 10.57
CA ILE A 87 13.47 -1.29 11.28
C ILE A 87 12.47 -0.14 11.48
N LYS A 88 12.93 1.04 11.92
CA LYS A 88 12.06 2.22 12.08
C LYS A 88 11.46 2.64 10.74
N ALA A 89 12.26 2.68 9.68
CA ALA A 89 11.81 3.07 8.34
C ALA A 89 10.77 2.10 7.79
N LEU A 90 11.00 0.78 7.90
CA LEU A 90 10.08 -0.24 7.43
C LEU A 90 8.79 -0.29 8.28
N THR A 91 8.88 -0.03 9.58
CA THR A 91 7.71 0.09 10.48
C THR A 91 6.80 1.25 10.05
N ARG A 92 7.35 2.41 9.70
CA ARG A 92 6.54 3.52 9.13
C ARG A 92 5.89 3.14 7.81
N GLY A 93 6.59 2.35 6.98
CA GLY A 93 6.04 1.79 5.74
C GLY A 93 4.86 0.86 6.02
N LYS A 94 4.99 -0.04 7.00
CA LYS A 94 3.91 -0.92 7.47
C LYS A 94 2.68 -0.12 7.90
N GLU A 95 2.85 0.91 8.73
CA GLU A 95 1.75 1.77 9.18
C GLU A 95 1.06 2.50 7.99
N ALA A 96 1.84 2.94 7.00
CA ALA A 96 1.29 3.54 5.78
C ALA A 96 0.44 2.54 4.98
N LEU A 97 0.89 1.29 4.90
CA LEU A 97 0.18 0.22 4.24
C LEU A 97 -1.12 -0.16 4.97
N GLU A 98 -1.08 -0.25 6.30
CA GLU A 98 -2.27 -0.49 7.13
C GLU A 98 -3.30 0.63 6.96
N ARG A 99 -2.87 1.89 6.90
CA ARG A 99 -3.75 3.03 6.58
C ARG A 99 -4.36 2.91 5.18
N ALA A 100 -3.57 2.59 4.16
CA ALA A 100 -4.06 2.40 2.80
C ALA A 100 -5.08 1.25 2.70
N LEU A 101 -4.85 0.17 3.44
CA LEU A 101 -5.74 -0.97 3.53
C LEU A 101 -7.07 -0.59 4.19
N GLU A 102 -7.03 0.17 5.28
CA GLU A 102 -8.22 0.68 5.95
C GLU A 102 -9.04 1.62 5.05
N HIS A 103 -8.38 2.53 4.33
CA HIS A 103 -9.03 3.37 3.33
C HIS A 103 -9.71 2.52 2.24
N THR A 104 -9.06 1.46 1.78
CA THR A 104 -9.62 0.54 0.77
C THR A 104 -10.84 -0.22 1.34
N ARG A 105 -10.82 -0.62 2.61
CA ARG A 105 -11.97 -1.26 3.27
C ARG A 105 -13.17 -0.32 3.36
N LYS A 106 -12.94 0.95 3.70
CA LYS A 106 -13.98 1.98 3.71
C LYS A 106 -14.59 2.19 2.32
N ASP A 107 -13.76 2.21 1.28
CA ASP A 107 -14.22 2.35 -0.10
C ASP A 107 -15.07 1.14 -0.55
N ILE A 108 -14.71 -0.07 -0.12
CA ILE A 108 -15.54 -1.28 -0.34
C ILE A 108 -16.89 -1.13 0.35
N GLN A 109 -16.89 -0.65 1.60
CA GLN A 109 -18.14 -0.43 2.32
C GLN A 109 -19.00 0.65 1.65
N LEU A 110 -18.39 1.74 1.19
CA LEU A 110 -19.08 2.79 0.45
C LEU A 110 -19.73 2.26 -0.83
N ASN A 111 -19.03 1.38 -1.57
CA ASN A 111 -19.60 0.72 -2.74
C ASN A 111 -20.79 -0.17 -2.38
N LYS A 112 -20.69 -0.97 -1.30
CA LYS A 112 -21.79 -1.79 -0.79
C LYS A 112 -23.00 -0.94 -0.38
N ASP A 113 -22.78 0.14 0.37
CA ASP A 113 -23.82 1.10 0.75
C ASP A 113 -24.47 1.70 -0.50
N SER A 114 -23.67 2.04 -1.52
CA SER A 114 -24.16 2.58 -2.80
C SER A 114 -25.11 1.60 -3.48
N LYS A 115 -24.72 0.33 -3.58
CA LYS A 115 -25.58 -0.73 -4.14
C LYS A 115 -26.86 -0.90 -3.31
N PHE A 116 -26.73 -0.94 -1.99
CA PHE A 116 -27.87 -1.12 -1.09
C PHE A 116 -28.91 -0.01 -1.25
N VAL A 117 -28.48 1.25 -1.31
CA VAL A 117 -29.39 2.38 -1.55
C VAL A 117 -30.08 2.26 -2.90
N ARG A 118 -29.39 1.81 -3.96
CA ARG A 118 -30.01 1.59 -5.28
C ARG A 118 -31.04 0.46 -5.30
N LEU A 119 -30.99 -0.50 -4.38
CA LEU A 119 -32.03 -1.54 -4.26
C LEU A 119 -33.37 -0.99 -3.76
N THR A 120 -33.39 0.22 -3.20
CA THR A 120 -34.61 0.91 -2.74
C THR A 120 -35.38 1.61 -3.87
N ARG A 121 -34.88 1.56 -5.12
CA ARG A 121 -35.56 2.10 -6.30
C ARG A 121 -36.97 1.49 -6.47
N PRO A 122 -37.92 2.22 -7.10
CA PRO A 122 -39.23 1.66 -7.45
C PRO A 122 -39.10 0.38 -8.30
N PRO A 123 -40.03 -0.59 -8.19
CA PRO A 123 -39.92 -1.89 -8.87
C PRO A 123 -39.63 -1.83 -10.38
N ILE A 124 -40.24 -0.86 -11.07
CA ILE A 124 -40.07 -0.65 -12.53
C ILE A 124 -38.63 -0.20 -12.87
N GLU A 125 -37.91 0.39 -11.92
CA GLU A 125 -36.55 0.93 -12.08
C GLU A 125 -35.48 0.05 -11.42
N LYS A 126 -35.85 -1.15 -10.92
CA LYS A 126 -34.93 -2.07 -10.24
C LYS A 126 -34.12 -2.96 -11.20
N ASP A 127 -34.48 -2.98 -12.47
CA ASP A 127 -33.79 -3.77 -13.47
C ASP A 127 -32.30 -3.39 -13.53
N HIS A 128 -31.47 -4.41 -13.76
CA HIS A 128 -30.02 -4.26 -13.82
C HIS A 128 -29.62 -3.29 -14.92
N ASP A 129 -28.81 -2.29 -14.59
CA ASP A 129 -28.36 -1.27 -15.53
C ASP A 129 -26.83 -1.09 -15.57
N GLY A 130 -26.35 -0.28 -16.51
CA GLY A 130 -24.91 -0.03 -16.67
C GLY A 130 -24.25 0.64 -15.46
N ALA A 131 -25.00 1.32 -14.59
CA ALA A 131 -24.45 1.83 -13.34
C ALA A 131 -24.26 0.71 -12.30
N ASP A 132 -25.07 -0.34 -12.35
CA ASP A 132 -24.86 -1.55 -11.54
C ASP A 132 -23.60 -2.30 -12.01
N ASP A 133 -23.35 -2.37 -13.32
CA ASP A 133 -22.09 -2.91 -13.87
C ASP A 133 -20.87 -2.13 -13.39
N LEU A 134 -20.93 -0.79 -13.42
CA LEU A 134 -19.85 0.07 -12.93
C LEU A 134 -19.60 -0.14 -11.43
N LEU A 135 -20.66 -0.25 -10.62
CA LEU A 135 -20.53 -0.56 -9.19
C LEU A 135 -19.97 -1.96 -8.94
N ASN A 136 -20.28 -2.95 -9.78
CA ASN A 136 -19.72 -4.30 -9.70
C ASN A 136 -18.24 -4.34 -10.10
N ALA A 137 -17.86 -3.60 -11.15
CA ALA A 137 -16.47 -3.44 -11.57
C ALA A 137 -15.64 -2.75 -10.48
N GLU A 138 -16.12 -1.64 -9.92
CA GLU A 138 -15.46 -0.94 -8.81
C GLU A 138 -15.25 -1.87 -7.62
N TYR A 139 -16.30 -2.60 -7.20
CA TYR A 139 -16.18 -3.57 -6.10
C TYR A 139 -15.07 -4.59 -6.35
N SER A 140 -15.01 -5.13 -7.57
CA SER A 140 -14.02 -6.14 -7.96
C SER A 140 -12.60 -5.57 -7.94
N HIS A 141 -12.41 -4.35 -8.45
CA HIS A 141 -11.14 -3.63 -8.38
C HIS A 141 -10.69 -3.36 -6.95
N LEU A 142 -11.60 -2.90 -6.08
CA LEU A 142 -11.30 -2.62 -4.68
C LEU A 142 -10.93 -3.89 -3.90
N VAL A 143 -11.62 -5.01 -4.14
CA VAL A 143 -11.29 -6.30 -3.53
C VAL A 143 -9.92 -6.78 -3.98
N ASN A 144 -9.57 -6.62 -5.26
CA ASN A 144 -8.24 -6.96 -5.76
C ASN A 144 -7.15 -6.07 -5.14
N CYS A 145 -7.39 -4.76 -5.05
CA CYS A 145 -6.48 -3.83 -4.37
C CYS A 145 -6.26 -4.23 -2.90
N LYS A 146 -7.33 -4.57 -2.18
CA LYS A 146 -7.25 -5.07 -0.80
C LYS A 146 -6.35 -6.30 -0.70
N LYS A 147 -6.55 -7.31 -1.57
CA LYS A 147 -5.72 -8.52 -1.59
C LYS A 147 -4.24 -8.21 -1.83
N THR A 148 -3.94 -7.33 -2.79
CA THR A 148 -2.56 -6.89 -3.08
C THR A 148 -1.91 -6.23 -1.85
N LEU A 149 -2.63 -5.33 -1.17
CA LEU A 149 -2.13 -4.69 0.05
C LEU A 149 -1.93 -5.70 1.20
N GLU A 150 -2.83 -6.68 1.37
CA GLU A 150 -2.71 -7.72 2.39
C GLU A 150 -1.51 -8.64 2.17
N ILE A 151 -1.20 -8.98 0.92
CA ILE A 151 -0.02 -9.76 0.56
C ILE A 151 1.25 -8.96 0.89
N GLN A 152 1.30 -7.69 0.47
CA GLN A 152 2.45 -6.83 0.77
C GLN A 152 2.63 -6.64 2.29
N LEU A 153 1.54 -6.56 3.05
CA LEU A 153 1.60 -6.40 4.50
C LEU A 153 2.23 -7.62 5.17
N LYS A 154 1.86 -8.82 4.73
CA LYS A 154 2.46 -10.06 5.23
C LYS A 154 3.95 -10.12 4.93
N SER A 155 4.37 -9.76 3.71
CA SER A 155 5.79 -9.70 3.33
C SER A 155 6.58 -8.72 4.21
N VAL A 156 6.06 -7.52 4.44
CA VAL A 156 6.68 -6.52 5.33
C VAL A 156 6.77 -7.01 6.78
N GLN A 157 5.71 -7.65 7.29
CA GLN A 157 5.71 -8.21 8.65
C GLN A 157 6.73 -9.34 8.81
N GLN A 158 6.88 -10.21 7.82
CA GLN A 158 7.89 -11.27 7.80
C GLN A 158 9.31 -10.67 7.78
N HIS A 159 9.55 -9.66 6.95
CA HIS A 159 10.87 -9.03 6.87
C HIS A 159 11.25 -8.26 8.15
N LEU A 160 10.27 -7.63 8.81
CA LEU A 160 10.49 -7.01 10.13
C LEU A 160 10.94 -8.04 11.19
N GLN A 161 10.40 -9.27 11.15
CA GLN A 161 10.85 -10.35 12.04
C GLN A 161 12.29 -10.80 11.72
N CYS A 162 12.66 -10.85 10.43
CA CYS A 162 14.03 -11.13 10.00
C CYS A 162 15.01 -10.07 10.53
N LEU A 163 14.71 -8.78 10.32
CA LEU A 163 15.52 -7.67 10.83
C LEU A 163 15.65 -7.70 12.36
N GLU A 164 14.58 -8.05 13.09
CA GLU A 164 14.60 -8.16 14.54
C GLU A 164 15.48 -9.34 15.02
N SER A 165 15.50 -10.45 14.29
CA SER A 165 16.40 -11.57 14.55
C SER A 165 17.87 -11.18 14.38
N VAL A 166 18.19 -10.54 13.25
CA VAL A 166 19.54 -10.04 12.94
C VAL A 166 19.99 -9.00 13.96
N ARG A 167 19.10 -8.08 14.37
CA ARG A 167 19.36 -7.10 15.43
C ARG A 167 19.77 -7.77 16.74
N LYS A 168 19.05 -8.82 17.16
CA LYS A 168 19.36 -9.58 18.39
C LYS A 168 20.70 -10.30 18.30
N GLN A 169 20.99 -10.94 17.17
CA GLN A 169 22.27 -11.60 16.94
C GLN A 169 23.44 -10.61 16.94
N THR A 170 23.28 -9.47 16.27
CA THR A 170 24.28 -8.38 16.25
C THR A 170 24.53 -7.84 17.66
N PHE A 171 23.47 -7.63 18.44
CA PHE A 171 23.58 -7.16 19.82
C PHE A 171 24.29 -8.17 20.74
N ALA A 172 24.00 -9.48 20.60
CA ALA A 172 24.67 -10.52 21.38
C ALA A 172 26.18 -10.57 21.09
N ASN A 173 26.57 -10.56 19.81
CA ASN A 173 27.98 -10.52 19.41
C ASN A 173 28.67 -9.23 19.89
N LEU A 174 27.98 -8.10 19.78
CA LEU A 174 28.48 -6.83 20.30
C LEU A 174 28.75 -6.90 21.80
N GLN A 175 27.84 -7.49 22.58
CA GLN A 175 27.97 -7.61 24.03
C GLN A 175 29.15 -8.54 24.40
N GLU A 176 29.28 -9.68 23.73
CA GLU A 176 30.41 -10.60 23.92
C GLU A 176 31.75 -9.90 23.67
N ARG A 177 31.89 -9.24 22.51
CA ARG A 177 33.13 -8.56 22.13
C ARG A 177 33.43 -7.34 23.00
N SER A 178 32.40 -6.65 23.49
CA SER A 178 32.57 -5.51 24.39
C SER A 178 33.16 -5.90 25.75
N ARG A 179 32.89 -7.11 26.27
CA ARG A 179 33.42 -7.57 27.57
C ARG A 179 34.95 -7.60 27.61
N VAL A 180 35.58 -7.90 26.47
CA VAL A 180 37.05 -7.91 26.34
C VAL A 180 37.64 -6.51 26.59
N LEU A 181 36.88 -5.45 26.30
CA LEU A 181 37.33 -4.07 26.40
C LEU A 181 37.08 -3.43 27.77
N ASP A 182 36.38 -4.11 28.69
CA ASP A 182 35.99 -3.56 30.00
C ASP A 182 37.19 -3.25 30.92
N ILE A 183 38.35 -3.86 30.67
CA ILE A 183 39.55 -3.76 31.53
C ILE A 183 40.47 -2.59 31.15
N LEU A 184 40.50 -2.17 29.87
CA LEU A 184 41.39 -1.11 29.39
C LEU A 184 40.63 0.01 28.65
N CYS A 185 40.39 1.11 29.38
CA CYS A 185 39.76 2.35 28.90
C CYS A 185 40.69 3.22 28.02
N GLN A 186 41.33 2.65 27.00
CA GLN A 186 41.97 3.47 25.97
C GLN A 186 40.90 3.99 24.99
N SER A 187 41.03 5.22 24.48
CA SER A 187 40.05 5.76 23.52
C SER A 187 40.22 5.11 22.14
N LEU A 188 39.14 5.01 21.36
CA LEU A 188 39.19 4.65 19.92
C LEU A 188 40.19 5.52 19.14
N SER A 189 40.29 6.80 19.50
CA SER A 189 41.22 7.77 18.92
C SER A 189 42.69 7.51 19.22
N ALA A 190 43.01 6.75 20.28
CA ALA A 190 44.37 6.31 20.58
C ALA A 190 44.78 5.07 19.75
N VAL A 191 43.81 4.36 19.17
CA VAL A 191 44.01 3.13 18.37
C VAL A 191 44.11 3.41 16.88
N LEU A 192 43.36 4.40 16.40
CA LEU A 192 43.38 4.83 14.99
C LEU A 192 44.59 5.71 14.63
N ARG A 193 45.46 6.07 15.59
CA ARG A 193 46.73 6.72 15.27
C ARG A 193 47.69 5.65 14.77
N PRO A 194 48.20 5.74 13.53
CA PRO A 194 49.36 4.95 13.16
C PRO A 194 50.49 5.35 14.11
N GLU A 195 51.20 4.37 14.65
CA GLU A 195 52.44 4.60 15.40
C GLU A 195 53.39 5.40 14.50
N ARG A 196 53.41 6.72 14.69
CA ARG A 196 54.53 7.56 14.29
C ARG A 196 55.49 7.49 15.45
N ASP A 197 56.56 6.76 15.22
CA ASP A 197 57.72 6.69 16.09
C ASP A 197 58.15 8.05 16.63
N ASN A 198 58.70 7.97 17.84
CA ASN A 198 59.35 9.04 18.57
C ASN A 198 60.22 9.93 17.67
N LEU A 199 59.98 11.24 17.71
CA LEU A 199 60.94 12.30 18.06
C LEU A 199 60.41 13.67 17.60
N ILE A 200 60.63 14.68 18.44
CA ILE A 200 60.53 16.14 18.23
C ILE A 200 59.17 16.79 18.54
N LEU A 201 59.21 17.54 19.64
CA LEU A 201 58.30 18.61 20.03
C LEU A 201 58.01 19.60 18.90
N LYS A 202 56.73 19.90 18.68
CA LYS A 202 56.16 21.26 18.81
C LYS A 202 54.62 21.21 18.74
N PRO A 203 53.91 21.90 19.65
CA PRO A 203 52.47 22.00 19.58
C PRO A 203 52.09 23.12 18.60
N ASN A 204 51.14 22.87 17.70
CA ASN A 204 50.34 23.98 17.20
C ASN A 204 48.87 23.58 17.12
N ARG A 205 48.10 24.44 17.76
CA ARG A 205 46.67 24.38 18.06
C ARG A 205 45.97 25.23 17.00
N SER A 206 45.06 24.64 16.24
CA SER A 206 43.77 25.22 15.77
C SER A 206 43.30 24.63 14.43
N GLN A 207 41.97 24.62 14.25
CA GLN A 207 41.14 24.13 13.14
C GLN A 207 40.80 22.63 13.27
N VAL A 208 39.64 22.23 13.82
CA VAL A 208 38.26 22.50 13.39
C VAL A 208 38.09 22.27 11.90
N GLU A 209 38.04 21.00 11.50
CA GLU A 209 37.13 20.54 10.46
C GLU A 209 36.83 19.05 10.67
N GLY A 210 35.57 18.76 10.99
CA GLY A 210 35.05 17.42 11.20
C GLY A 210 34.89 16.68 9.89
N ARG A 211 35.99 16.08 9.40
CA ARG A 211 35.93 14.92 8.50
C ARG A 211 36.93 13.89 9.02
N LEU A 212 36.39 12.86 9.67
CA LEU A 212 37.11 11.62 9.93
C LEU A 212 37.55 11.07 8.56
N SER A 213 38.84 11.25 8.27
CA SER A 213 39.49 10.63 7.13
C SER A 213 39.39 9.12 7.32
N MET A 214 38.56 8.52 6.47
CA MET A 214 38.35 7.09 6.32
C MET A 214 39.70 6.39 6.20
N VAL A 215 40.05 5.60 7.22
CA VAL A 215 40.91 4.44 7.00
C VAL A 215 40.10 3.53 6.08
N ASP A 216 40.65 3.25 4.90
CA ASP A 216 40.05 2.36 3.90
C ASP A 216 39.66 1.02 4.56
N PRO A 217 38.35 0.76 4.78
CA PRO A 217 37.86 -0.41 5.52
C PRO A 217 38.20 -1.74 4.83
N SER A 218 38.56 -1.66 3.55
CA SER A 218 38.86 -2.76 2.64
C SER A 218 40.17 -3.47 2.98
N LYS A 219 41.10 -2.82 3.70
CA LYS A 219 42.43 -3.38 3.99
C LYS A 219 42.54 -4.20 5.27
N MET A 220 41.48 -4.27 6.07
CA MET A 220 41.45 -5.10 7.29
C MET A 220 40.51 -6.32 7.14
N GLY A 221 39.99 -6.56 5.93
CA GLY A 221 39.32 -7.81 5.56
C GLY A 221 40.28 -8.88 5.02
N SER A 222 41.57 -8.58 4.91
CA SER A 222 42.59 -9.51 4.42
C SER A 222 43.36 -10.24 5.53
N ASP A 223 43.17 -9.86 6.79
CA ASP A 223 43.75 -10.61 7.91
C ASP A 223 42.81 -11.77 8.24
N LYS A 224 43.22 -12.94 7.73
CA LYS A 224 42.64 -14.27 7.84
C LYS A 224 41.64 -14.40 8.99
N ILE A 225 40.39 -14.70 8.65
CA ILE A 225 39.34 -15.17 9.57
C ILE A 225 39.96 -16.20 10.51
N ASP A 226 40.11 -15.83 11.77
CA ASP A 226 40.75 -16.66 12.79
C ASP A 226 39.69 -17.05 13.83
N PRO A 227 39.42 -18.37 14.02
CA PRO A 227 38.51 -18.85 15.05
C PRO A 227 38.81 -18.35 16.46
N PHE A 228 40.07 -18.03 16.75
CA PHE A 228 40.51 -17.51 18.05
C PHE A 228 40.87 -16.02 18.04
N GLY A 229 40.77 -15.39 16.87
CA GLY A 229 41.15 -13.99 16.68
C GLY A 229 40.07 -12.99 17.07
N PRO A 230 40.39 -11.69 16.97
CA PRO A 230 39.44 -10.60 17.19
C PRO A 230 38.24 -10.70 16.24
N TYR A 231 38.51 -11.05 14.97
CA TYR A 231 37.52 -11.19 13.89
C TYR A 231 37.20 -12.66 13.64
N THR A 232 36.11 -13.13 14.26
CA THR A 232 35.65 -14.51 14.12
C THR A 232 34.72 -14.67 12.92
N PRO A 233 34.60 -15.91 12.38
CA PRO A 233 33.65 -16.20 11.31
C PRO A 233 32.20 -15.85 11.69
N GLN A 234 31.83 -15.94 12.97
CA GLN A 234 30.51 -15.57 13.47
C GLN A 234 30.21 -14.06 13.32
N VAL A 235 31.21 -13.21 13.53
CA VAL A 235 31.08 -11.76 13.36
C VAL A 235 30.95 -11.42 11.88
N ASP A 236 31.72 -12.09 11.02
CA ASP A 236 31.65 -11.94 9.56
C ASP A 236 30.26 -12.29 9.03
N THR A 237 29.72 -13.45 9.43
CA THR A 237 28.37 -13.88 9.02
C THR A 237 27.29 -12.90 9.50
N VAL A 238 27.36 -12.42 10.74
CA VAL A 238 26.35 -11.52 11.29
C VAL A 238 26.38 -10.14 10.61
N LEU A 239 27.58 -9.64 10.28
CA LEU A 239 27.70 -8.40 9.51
C LEU A 239 27.17 -8.57 8.08
N GLY A 240 27.46 -9.70 7.44
CA GLY A 240 26.92 -10.07 6.11
C GLY A 240 25.40 -10.17 6.11
N ASP A 241 24.82 -10.95 7.02
CA ASP A 241 23.38 -11.11 7.19
C ASP A 241 22.70 -9.75 7.46
N ALA A 242 23.33 -8.88 8.25
CA ALA A 242 22.84 -7.53 8.50
C ALA A 242 22.88 -6.63 7.28
N THR A 243 23.92 -6.70 6.45
CA THR A 243 23.94 -5.97 5.18
C THR A 243 22.86 -6.46 4.21
N ASP A 244 22.68 -7.77 4.10
CA ASP A 244 21.71 -8.36 3.18
C ASP A 244 20.27 -8.08 3.61
N ALA A 245 19.96 -8.22 4.89
CA ALA A 245 18.64 -7.92 5.42
C ALA A 245 18.27 -6.43 5.25
N ARG A 246 19.24 -5.51 5.38
CA ARG A 246 19.04 -4.08 5.14
C ARG A 246 18.81 -3.77 3.66
N ASN A 247 19.59 -4.38 2.76
CA ASN A 247 19.41 -4.22 1.31
C ASN A 247 18.02 -4.71 0.85
N GLN A 248 17.60 -5.87 1.35
CA GLN A 248 16.26 -6.40 1.10
C GLN A 248 15.16 -5.49 1.66
N SER A 249 15.37 -4.91 2.84
CA SER A 249 14.41 -3.96 3.43
C SER A 249 14.28 -2.69 2.61
N ALA A 250 15.40 -2.14 2.12
CA ALA A 250 15.38 -0.96 1.26
C ALA A 250 14.60 -1.21 -0.04
N TYR A 251 14.82 -2.37 -0.68
CA TYR A 251 14.03 -2.80 -1.85
C TYR A 251 12.54 -2.92 -1.51
N LEU A 252 12.20 -3.59 -0.40
CA LEU A 252 10.82 -3.80 0.03
C LEU A 252 10.10 -2.48 0.35
N ARG A 253 10.80 -1.48 0.90
CA ARG A 253 10.25 -0.13 1.11
C ARG A 253 9.90 0.57 -0.21
N GLN A 254 10.75 0.43 -1.23
CA GLN A 254 10.48 1.00 -2.55
C GLN A 254 9.29 0.30 -3.22
N GLU A 255 9.24 -1.02 -3.17
CA GLU A 255 8.12 -1.81 -3.69
C GLU A 255 6.80 -1.48 -2.98
N LEU A 256 6.84 -1.36 -1.65
CA LEU A 256 5.70 -0.93 -0.84
C LEU A 256 5.17 0.43 -1.29
N ARG A 257 6.06 1.41 -1.48
CA ARG A 257 5.67 2.76 -1.91
C ARG A 257 4.99 2.71 -3.29
N ASN A 258 5.60 2.00 -4.24
CA ASN A 258 5.05 1.83 -5.58
C ASN A 258 3.68 1.13 -5.56
N THR A 259 3.52 0.13 -4.69
CA THR A 259 2.26 -0.61 -4.54
C THR A 259 1.15 0.28 -3.98
N ILE A 260 1.43 1.07 -2.95
CA ILE A 260 0.48 2.04 -2.38
C ILE A 260 0.06 3.05 -3.45
N ASP A 261 1.03 3.66 -4.15
CA ASP A 261 0.75 4.66 -5.18
C ASP A 261 -0.08 4.08 -6.35
N ARG A 262 0.21 2.84 -6.76
CA ARG A 262 -0.55 2.13 -7.80
C ARG A 262 -1.98 1.86 -7.35
N VAL A 263 -2.17 1.37 -6.13
CA VAL A 263 -3.50 1.09 -5.57
C VAL A 263 -4.31 2.37 -5.47
N ASP A 264 -3.72 3.46 -4.97
CA ASP A 264 -4.43 4.74 -4.86
C ASP A 264 -4.86 5.29 -6.23
N LYS A 265 -4.02 5.19 -7.26
CA LYS A 265 -4.39 5.57 -8.63
C LYS A 265 -5.54 4.72 -9.18
N LEU A 266 -5.48 3.39 -9.03
CA LEU A 266 -6.53 2.49 -9.50
C LEU A 266 -7.86 2.74 -8.79
N LYS A 267 -7.80 2.95 -7.48
CA LYS A 267 -8.95 3.28 -6.63
C LYS A 267 -9.60 4.60 -7.03
N GLN A 268 -8.81 5.66 -7.21
CA GLN A 268 -9.29 6.96 -7.67
C GLN A 268 -9.93 6.87 -9.07
N ALA A 269 -9.31 6.13 -9.99
CA ALA A 269 -9.86 5.93 -11.33
C ALA A 269 -11.19 5.17 -11.31
N ALA A 270 -11.30 4.11 -10.49
CA ALA A 270 -12.54 3.37 -10.30
C ALA A 270 -13.65 4.26 -9.72
N HIS A 271 -13.35 5.01 -8.65
CA HIS A 271 -14.29 5.95 -8.03
C HIS A 271 -14.80 7.00 -9.01
N LYS A 272 -13.88 7.58 -9.80
CA LYS A 272 -14.22 8.56 -10.83
C LYS A 272 -15.16 7.98 -11.88
N SER A 273 -14.83 6.79 -12.41
CA SER A 273 -15.65 6.09 -13.40
C SER A 273 -17.09 5.88 -12.92
N VAL A 274 -17.27 5.39 -11.69
CA VAL A 274 -18.61 5.19 -11.10
C VAL A 274 -19.33 6.51 -10.89
N ASN A 275 -18.66 7.52 -10.34
CA ASN A 275 -19.29 8.82 -10.06
C ASN A 275 -19.74 9.52 -11.35
N ASP A 276 -18.92 9.46 -12.40
CA ASP A 276 -19.26 10.01 -13.71
C ASP A 276 -20.41 9.21 -14.35
N GLY A 277 -20.38 7.88 -14.24
CA GLY A 277 -21.45 6.99 -14.70
C GLY A 277 -22.79 7.23 -14.01
N LEU A 278 -22.81 7.34 -12.68
CA LEU A 278 -24.00 7.67 -11.90
C LEU A 278 -24.52 9.07 -12.24
N THR A 279 -23.63 10.06 -12.41
CA THR A 279 -24.03 11.42 -12.81
C THR A 279 -24.70 11.42 -14.18
N ARG A 280 -24.14 10.66 -15.13
CA ARG A 280 -24.75 10.48 -16.46
C ARG A 280 -26.11 9.79 -16.37
N LYS A 281 -26.22 8.72 -15.58
CA LYS A 281 -27.48 8.00 -15.37
C LYS A 281 -28.57 8.89 -14.77
N VAL A 282 -28.23 9.72 -13.79
CA VAL A 282 -29.15 10.74 -13.23
C VAL A 282 -29.58 11.72 -14.32
N ALA A 283 -28.65 12.25 -15.11
CA ALA A 283 -28.97 13.18 -16.20
C ALA A 283 -29.94 12.55 -17.22
N GLU A 284 -29.67 11.33 -17.68
CA GLU A 284 -30.55 10.58 -18.58
C GLU A 284 -31.95 10.38 -17.98
N THR A 285 -32.03 10.02 -16.70
CA THR A 285 -33.30 9.78 -16.00
C THR A 285 -34.11 11.07 -15.84
N VAL A 286 -33.44 12.20 -15.59
CA VAL A 286 -34.06 13.52 -15.53
C VAL A 286 -34.57 13.96 -16.91
N THR A 287 -33.81 13.72 -17.97
CA THR A 287 -34.24 14.01 -19.35
C THR A 287 -35.47 13.18 -19.73
N LEU A 288 -35.47 11.87 -19.44
CA LEU A 288 -36.65 11.01 -19.66
C LEU A 288 -37.88 11.49 -18.87
N LYS A 289 -37.68 11.92 -17.61
CA LYS A 289 -38.75 12.52 -16.80
C LYS A 289 -39.34 13.78 -17.46
N GLN A 290 -38.51 14.62 -18.08
CA GLN A 290 -38.97 15.79 -18.82
C GLN A 290 -39.79 15.40 -20.05
N HIS A 291 -39.34 14.40 -20.83
CA HIS A 291 -40.10 13.89 -21.97
C HIS A 291 -41.46 13.29 -21.55
N LEU A 292 -41.50 12.52 -20.46
CA LEU A 292 -42.76 11.99 -19.90
C LEU A 292 -43.71 13.12 -19.47
N ASN A 293 -43.16 14.23 -18.94
CA ASN A 293 -43.97 15.38 -18.58
C ASN A 293 -44.59 16.07 -19.80
N LEU A 294 -43.83 16.20 -20.90
CA LEU A 294 -44.34 16.72 -22.17
C LEU A 294 -45.41 15.80 -22.76
N GLY A 295 -45.15 14.49 -22.81
CA GLY A 295 -46.11 13.49 -23.31
C GLY A 295 -47.40 13.46 -22.49
N LEU A 296 -47.34 13.67 -21.17
CA LEU A 296 -48.53 13.82 -20.32
C LEU A 296 -49.35 15.07 -20.73
N GLY A 297 -48.68 16.19 -20.99
CA GLY A 297 -49.33 17.41 -21.49
C GLY A 297 -50.02 17.21 -22.83
N GLU A 298 -49.33 16.58 -23.79
CA GLU A 298 -49.89 16.24 -25.10
C GLU A 298 -51.09 15.30 -24.99
N ASN A 299 -50.99 14.26 -24.15
CA ASN A 299 -52.07 13.32 -23.91
C ASN A 299 -53.29 14.01 -23.28
N ARG A 300 -53.08 14.90 -22.30
CA ARG A 300 -54.16 15.71 -21.70
C ARG A 300 -54.83 16.62 -22.75
N HIS A 301 -54.06 17.24 -23.63
CA HIS A 301 -54.60 18.02 -24.74
C HIS A 301 -55.41 17.15 -25.72
N ALA A 302 -54.95 15.93 -26.01
CA ALA A 302 -55.66 14.97 -26.85
C ALA A 302 -56.99 14.53 -26.21
N VAL A 303 -57.01 14.25 -24.90
CA VAL A 303 -58.24 13.94 -24.15
C VAL A 303 -59.24 15.09 -24.27
N HIS A 304 -58.83 16.33 -24.00
CA HIS A 304 -59.72 17.48 -24.11
C HIS A 304 -60.24 17.72 -25.54
N ARG A 305 -59.40 17.48 -26.55
CA ARG A 305 -59.80 17.57 -27.97
C ARG A 305 -60.84 16.50 -28.32
N ALA A 306 -60.59 15.26 -27.92
CA ALA A 306 -61.51 14.14 -28.16
C ALA A 306 -62.84 14.34 -27.41
N GLN A 307 -62.80 14.87 -26.17
CA GLN A 307 -64.00 15.19 -25.42
C GLN A 307 -64.85 16.26 -26.13
N ARG A 308 -64.25 17.36 -26.60
CA ARG A 308 -65.00 18.37 -27.37
C ARG A 308 -65.63 17.81 -28.64
N TRP A 309 -64.94 16.90 -29.33
CA TRP A 309 -65.47 16.22 -30.50
C TRP A 309 -66.64 15.29 -30.15
N TYR A 310 -66.51 14.56 -29.04
CA TYR A 310 -67.58 13.73 -28.48
C TYR A 310 -68.82 14.57 -28.18
N ASP A 311 -68.67 15.65 -27.41
CA ASP A 311 -69.79 16.52 -27.01
C ASP A 311 -70.49 17.14 -28.23
N SER A 312 -69.71 17.53 -29.25
CA SER A 312 -70.26 18.08 -30.50
C SER A 312 -71.02 17.02 -31.32
N THR A 313 -70.49 15.80 -31.36
CA THR A 313 -71.11 14.65 -32.07
C THR A 313 -72.36 14.19 -31.35
N GLU A 314 -72.36 14.15 -30.01
CA GLU A 314 -73.52 13.83 -29.17
C GLU A 314 -74.65 14.84 -29.40
N LYS A 315 -74.32 16.13 -29.46
CA LYS A 315 -75.29 17.19 -29.78
C LYS A 315 -75.86 17.02 -31.18
N ALA A 316 -75.02 16.71 -32.18
CA ALA A 316 -75.48 16.44 -33.55
C ALA A 316 -76.39 15.21 -33.63
N PHE A 317 -76.05 14.14 -32.91
CA PHE A 317 -76.87 12.94 -32.81
C PHE A 317 -78.23 13.24 -32.17
N GLY A 318 -78.25 14.06 -31.10
CA GLY A 318 -79.49 14.56 -30.50
C GLY A 318 -80.39 15.31 -31.48
N TYR A 319 -79.80 16.12 -32.39
CA TYR A 319 -80.57 16.76 -33.46
C TYR A 319 -81.14 15.77 -34.47
N THR A 320 -80.40 14.71 -34.81
CA THR A 320 -80.91 13.68 -35.75
C THR A 320 -82.08 12.85 -35.21
N LEU A 321 -82.18 12.71 -33.89
CA LEU A 321 -83.31 12.01 -33.26
C LEU A 321 -84.62 12.82 -33.34
N GLY A 322 -84.54 14.13 -33.58
CA GLY A 322 -85.70 15.01 -33.69
C GLY A 322 -86.40 15.29 -32.35
N PRO A 323 -87.51 16.04 -32.37
CA PRO A 323 -88.29 16.36 -31.18
C PRO A 323 -89.04 15.13 -30.63
N VAL A 324 -89.21 15.09 -29.31
CA VAL A 324 -89.87 13.98 -28.61
C VAL A 324 -91.38 13.90 -28.93
N LYS A 325 -92.01 15.05 -29.23
CA LYS A 325 -93.43 15.12 -29.61
C LYS A 325 -93.58 15.50 -31.07
N TYR A 326 -94.54 14.85 -31.74
CA TYR A 326 -94.90 15.15 -33.13
C TYR A 326 -95.36 16.61 -33.33
N SER A 327 -95.92 17.26 -32.30
CA SER A 327 -96.35 18.66 -32.33
C SER A 327 -95.20 19.66 -32.50
N ASP A 328 -93.98 19.25 -32.17
CA ASP A 328 -92.82 20.14 -32.08
C ASP A 328 -91.95 20.04 -33.34
N LEU A 329 -92.35 19.21 -34.31
CA LEU A 329 -91.75 19.16 -35.64
C LEU A 329 -91.98 20.47 -36.37
N LYS A 330 -90.99 20.91 -37.16
CA LYS A 330 -91.19 22.05 -38.04
C LYS A 330 -92.14 21.66 -39.17
N THR A 331 -92.87 22.64 -39.72
CA THR A 331 -93.73 22.44 -40.91
C THR A 331 -92.98 21.83 -42.10
N SER A 332 -91.67 22.06 -42.19
CA SER A 332 -90.78 21.45 -43.17
C SER A 332 -90.38 20.00 -42.89
N GLU A 333 -90.64 19.44 -41.70
CA GLU A 333 -90.23 18.08 -41.31
C GLU A 333 -91.43 17.11 -41.30
N HIS A 334 -92.66 17.62 -41.36
CA HIS A 334 -93.86 16.78 -41.41
C HIS A 334 -93.99 16.01 -42.73
N PHE A 335 -94.17 14.69 -42.65
CA PHE A 335 -94.54 13.86 -43.81
C PHE A 335 -95.98 14.13 -44.31
N ASP A 336 -96.80 14.82 -43.52
CA ASP A 336 -98.15 15.22 -43.87
C ASP A 336 -98.25 16.52 -44.69
N ARG A 337 -97.13 17.19 -44.94
CA ARG A 337 -97.13 18.46 -45.70
C ARG A 337 -97.68 18.24 -47.12
N PRO A 338 -98.42 19.22 -47.70
CA PRO A 338 -99.11 19.06 -48.97
C PRO A 338 -98.22 18.55 -50.12
N LEU A 339 -96.96 19.00 -50.17
CA LEU A 339 -95.96 18.58 -51.16
C LEU A 339 -95.65 17.07 -51.09
N VAL A 340 -95.48 16.53 -49.89
CA VAL A 340 -95.18 15.10 -49.69
C VAL A 340 -96.38 14.24 -50.05
N ARG A 341 -97.59 14.68 -49.65
CA ARG A 341 -98.84 14.00 -50.01
C ARG A 341 -99.09 13.96 -51.51
N LEU A 342 -98.75 15.03 -52.25
CA LEU A 342 -98.83 15.06 -53.71
C LEU A 342 -97.81 14.11 -54.35
N TYR A 343 -96.56 14.12 -53.86
CA TYR A 343 -95.51 13.25 -54.36
C TYR A 343 -95.84 11.77 -54.15
N GLN A 344 -96.34 11.39 -52.98
CA GLN A 344 -96.68 10.01 -52.59
C GLN A 344 -97.95 9.44 -53.24
N ARG A 345 -98.70 10.22 -54.05
CA ARG A 345 -99.87 9.70 -54.80
C ARG A 345 -99.49 8.71 -55.89
N HIS A 346 -98.23 8.72 -56.35
CA HIS A 346 -97.74 7.77 -57.33
C HIS A 346 -97.13 6.53 -56.65
N PRO A 347 -97.47 5.31 -57.09
CA PRO A 347 -96.86 4.10 -56.53
C PRO A 347 -95.35 4.10 -56.80
N GLY A 348 -94.55 3.87 -55.76
CA GLY A 348 -93.07 3.81 -55.83
C GLY A 348 -92.32 5.07 -55.39
N THR A 349 -93.00 6.17 -55.05
CA THR A 349 -92.36 7.44 -54.67
C THR A 349 -92.22 7.57 -53.14
N GLN A 350 -91.28 6.82 -52.55
CA GLN A 350 -90.86 7.05 -51.16
C GLN A 350 -89.81 8.17 -51.08
N LEU A 351 -89.85 8.98 -50.02
CA LEU A 351 -88.84 10.01 -49.81
C LEU A 351 -87.59 9.39 -49.16
N PRO A 352 -86.37 9.72 -49.65
CA PRO A 352 -85.14 9.21 -49.06
C PRO A 352 -84.82 9.83 -47.69
N GLU A 353 -85.49 10.93 -47.33
CA GLU A 353 -85.25 11.73 -46.13
C GLU A 353 -85.18 10.88 -44.86
N ALA A 354 -86.15 9.99 -44.64
CA ALA A 354 -86.16 9.12 -43.45
C ALA A 354 -84.99 8.11 -43.47
N GLN A 355 -84.67 7.54 -44.64
CA GLN A 355 -83.58 6.57 -44.77
C GLN A 355 -82.21 7.23 -44.56
N GLU A 356 -82.01 8.44 -45.08
CA GLU A 356 -80.76 9.19 -44.91
C GLU A 356 -80.58 9.71 -43.49
N ILE A 357 -81.65 10.12 -42.79
CA ILE A 357 -81.60 10.49 -41.37
C ILE A 357 -81.19 9.28 -40.51
N ILE A 358 -81.76 8.10 -40.76
CA ILE A 358 -81.40 6.86 -40.04
C ILE A 358 -79.92 6.52 -40.30
N LYS A 359 -79.47 6.50 -41.57
CA LYS A 359 -78.06 6.24 -41.90
C LYS A 359 -77.11 7.25 -41.25
N SER A 360 -77.47 8.53 -41.24
CA SER A 360 -76.69 9.58 -40.58
C SER A 360 -76.65 9.37 -39.06
N GLY A 361 -77.77 8.97 -38.45
CA GLY A 361 -77.85 8.63 -37.04
C GLY A 361 -76.93 7.47 -36.66
N ASP A 362 -76.95 6.38 -37.44
CA ASP A 362 -76.08 5.23 -37.24
C ASP A 362 -74.59 5.60 -37.36
N GLY A 363 -74.23 6.42 -38.35
CA GLY A 363 -72.87 6.93 -38.52
C GLY A 363 -72.39 7.80 -37.35
N LEU A 364 -73.26 8.67 -36.83
CA LEU A 364 -72.98 9.48 -35.64
C LEU A 364 -72.83 8.62 -34.37
N LEU A 365 -73.68 7.61 -34.19
CA LEU A 365 -73.60 6.67 -33.08
C LEU A 365 -72.29 5.85 -33.11
N GLN A 366 -71.86 5.43 -34.30
CA GLN A 366 -70.57 4.75 -34.48
C GLN A 366 -69.40 5.69 -34.13
N SER A 367 -69.45 6.94 -34.58
CA SER A 367 -68.45 7.98 -34.26
C SER A 367 -68.39 8.28 -32.76
N LEU A 368 -69.54 8.37 -32.09
CA LEU A 368 -69.66 8.55 -30.64
C LEU A 368 -68.99 7.40 -29.88
N THR A 369 -69.31 6.16 -30.27
CA THR A 369 -68.74 4.95 -29.67
C THR A 369 -67.23 4.87 -29.88
N ALA A 370 -66.74 5.19 -31.08
CA ALA A 370 -65.32 5.22 -31.38
C ALA A 370 -64.58 6.29 -30.56
N THR A 371 -65.15 7.50 -30.47
CA THR A 371 -64.55 8.61 -29.72
C THR A 371 -64.54 8.33 -28.22
N SER A 372 -65.61 7.72 -27.68
CA SER A 372 -65.68 7.28 -26.27
C SER A 372 -64.58 6.26 -25.94
N ARG A 373 -64.40 5.24 -26.80
CA ARG A 373 -63.31 4.26 -26.64
C ARG A 373 -61.94 4.94 -26.69
N ASN A 374 -61.73 5.87 -27.62
CA ASN A 374 -60.48 6.62 -27.72
C ASN A 374 -60.18 7.43 -26.46
N ILE A 375 -61.18 8.11 -25.89
CA ILE A 375 -61.04 8.83 -24.61
C ILE A 375 -60.66 7.86 -23.49
N GLY A 376 -61.31 6.69 -23.43
CA GLY A 376 -60.98 5.63 -22.48
C GLY A 376 -59.52 5.19 -22.58
N MET A 377 -59.03 4.92 -23.80
CA MET A 377 -57.63 4.56 -24.04
C MET A 377 -56.65 5.66 -23.63
N LEU A 378 -56.94 6.92 -23.98
CA LEU A 378 -56.09 8.05 -23.61
C LEU A 378 -56.00 8.23 -22.08
N LYS A 379 -57.08 7.98 -21.33
CA LYS A 379 -57.06 8.00 -19.86
C LYS A 379 -56.22 6.87 -19.25
N VAL A 380 -56.24 5.68 -19.86
CA VAL A 380 -55.37 4.57 -19.43
C VAL A 380 -53.89 4.92 -19.66
N VAL A 381 -53.58 5.50 -20.82
CA VAL A 381 -52.23 5.99 -21.14
C VAL A 381 -51.80 7.10 -20.18
N GLU A 382 -52.69 8.03 -19.84
CA GLU A 382 -52.43 9.12 -18.88
C GLU A 382 -51.96 8.55 -17.53
N LYS A 383 -52.69 7.57 -17.01
CA LYS A 383 -52.36 6.91 -15.75
C LYS A 383 -50.97 6.26 -15.80
N ARG A 384 -50.69 5.52 -16.89
CA ARG A 384 -49.39 4.86 -17.08
C ARG A 384 -48.24 5.86 -17.15
N LEU A 385 -48.39 6.93 -17.94
CA LEU A 385 -47.38 8.00 -18.03
C LEU A 385 -47.14 8.69 -16.67
N GLN A 386 -48.20 8.86 -15.88
CA GLN A 386 -48.09 9.45 -14.54
C GLN A 386 -47.32 8.54 -13.57
N ASP A 387 -47.59 7.23 -13.60
CA ASP A 387 -46.90 6.24 -12.77
C ASP A 387 -45.43 6.08 -13.18
N ASP A 388 -45.13 6.09 -14.48
CA ASP A 388 -43.76 6.08 -15.01
C ASP A 388 -43.01 7.36 -14.59
N LYS A 389 -43.65 8.54 -14.69
CA LYS A 389 -43.05 9.82 -14.25
C LYS A 389 -42.71 9.79 -12.75
N ARG A 390 -43.61 9.26 -11.91
CA ARG A 390 -43.38 9.12 -10.46
C ARG A 390 -42.19 8.20 -10.19
N SER A 391 -42.14 7.05 -10.85
CA SER A 391 -41.07 6.06 -10.70
C SER A 391 -39.71 6.64 -11.13
N LYS A 392 -39.65 7.32 -12.29
CA LYS A 392 -38.44 8.01 -12.77
C LYS A 392 -38.00 9.14 -11.83
N SER A 393 -38.93 9.87 -11.22
CA SER A 393 -38.59 10.90 -10.23
C SER A 393 -37.93 10.30 -9.00
N ALA A 394 -38.54 9.27 -8.41
CA ALA A 394 -37.99 8.60 -7.23
C ALA A 394 -36.62 7.94 -7.53
N ALA A 395 -36.44 7.33 -8.71
CA ALA A 395 -35.16 6.76 -9.11
C ALA A 395 -34.07 7.84 -9.24
N ALA A 396 -34.37 8.98 -9.88
CA ALA A 396 -33.43 10.09 -9.99
C ALA A 396 -33.01 10.65 -8.61
N ASP A 397 -33.94 10.73 -7.66
CA ASP A 397 -33.67 11.21 -6.30
C ASP A 397 -32.78 10.23 -5.52
N ILE A 398 -33.02 8.92 -5.68
CA ILE A 398 -32.20 7.85 -5.08
C ILE A 398 -30.78 7.85 -5.64
N ASP A 399 -30.62 7.84 -6.97
CA ASP A 399 -29.29 7.87 -7.59
C ASP A 399 -28.54 9.18 -7.25
N SER A 400 -29.25 10.31 -7.17
CA SER A 400 -28.68 11.58 -6.69
C SER A 400 -28.25 11.50 -5.22
N SER A 401 -29.01 10.81 -4.38
CA SER A 401 -28.65 10.55 -2.98
C SER A 401 -27.37 9.71 -2.87
N VAL A 402 -27.22 8.68 -3.71
CA VAL A 402 -26.00 7.87 -3.80
C VAL A 402 -24.80 8.74 -4.15
N ILE A 403 -24.91 9.62 -5.15
CA ILE A 403 -23.82 10.54 -5.52
C ILE A 403 -23.44 11.45 -4.34
N ARG A 404 -24.43 12.02 -3.65
CA ARG A 404 -24.18 12.88 -2.47
C ARG A 404 -23.50 12.10 -1.34
N MET A 405 -23.99 10.90 -1.04
CA MET A 405 -23.39 10.02 -0.03
C MET A 405 -21.95 9.70 -0.39
N ARG A 406 -21.68 9.32 -1.64
CA ARG A 406 -20.34 9.01 -2.12
C ARG A 406 -19.41 10.21 -2.00
N ARG A 407 -19.84 11.41 -2.38
CA ARG A 407 -19.04 12.65 -2.20
C ARG A 407 -18.76 12.94 -0.72
N SER A 408 -19.75 12.77 0.16
CA SER A 408 -19.60 13.04 1.59
C SER A 408 -18.68 12.04 2.29
N LYS A 409 -18.72 10.76 1.91
CA LYS A 409 -17.93 9.68 2.52
C LYS A 409 -16.61 9.41 1.78
N HIS A 410 -16.31 10.15 0.71
CA HIS A 410 -15.09 9.97 -0.08
C HIS A 410 -13.83 10.43 0.66
N ASP A 411 -13.95 11.44 1.52
CA ASP A 411 -12.81 11.97 2.26
C ASP A 411 -12.44 11.03 3.41
N HIS A 412 -11.28 10.37 3.27
CA HIS A 412 -10.74 9.47 4.29
C HIS A 412 -10.19 10.22 5.52
N ARG A 413 -10.15 11.56 5.49
CA ARG A 413 -9.64 12.41 6.59
C ARG A 413 -10.54 12.42 7.82
N TRP A 414 -11.86 12.26 7.64
CA TRP A 414 -12.82 12.12 8.75
C TRP A 414 -12.84 10.68 9.25
N CYS A 415 -11.74 10.29 9.88
CA CYS A 415 -11.68 9.11 10.75
C CYS A 415 -12.23 9.49 12.12
N LEU A 416 -13.54 9.40 12.35
CA LEU A 416 -14.08 9.36 13.70
C LEU A 416 -15.24 8.37 13.78
N GLY A 417 -15.03 7.31 14.55
CA GLY A 417 -16.07 6.71 15.38
C GLY A 417 -17.15 5.91 14.67
N THR A 418 -16.83 4.67 14.32
CA THR A 418 -17.66 3.56 14.80
C THR A 418 -16.71 2.54 15.41
N ALA A 419 -16.47 2.72 16.71
CA ALA A 419 -16.05 1.61 17.54
C ALA A 419 -17.15 0.55 17.47
N PHE A 420 -16.86 -0.56 16.80
CA PHE A 420 -17.42 -1.88 17.08
C PHE A 420 -16.37 -2.92 16.69
#